data_AF-A0A2G2P8J7-F1
#
_entry.id   AF-A0A2G2P8J7-F1
#
_cell.length_a   1.000
_cell.length_b   1.000
_cell.length_c   1.000
_cell.angle_alpha   90.00
_cell.angle_beta   90.00
_cell.angle_gamma   90.00
#
_symmetry.space_group_name_H-M   'P 1'
#
loop_
_entity.id
_entity.type
_entity.pdbx_description
1 polymer ?
#
loop_
_entity_poly.entity_id
_entity_poly.type
_entity_poly.pdbx_seq_one_letter_code
_entity_poly.pdbx_strand_id
1 'polypeptide(L)'
;MIQGSNKASFRPIINYSLGPNEYGAEVPSVLGGGSYNKSNYGSELASLRAVLSSKIDASKDAIIVMAAGNSATDITSTIVNELSLNPDEAKRIFFVGALDNKGNIADYSNYSKSLGTMIYVPVNGSSENNKSVSGTSFAAPQIHYLINKIYENRPNLTPEELREVLFDLSIAPKSTVLSPNGEMIEVQIY
;
A
#
# COMPACT_ATOMS: atom_id res chain seq x y z
N MET A 1 -21.26 -29.03 -26.60
CA MET A 1 -21.04 -28.72 -25.18
C MET A 1 -19.89 -27.73 -25.11
N ILE A 2 -20.20 -26.44 -24.91
CA ILE A 2 -19.17 -25.43 -24.63
C ILE A 2 -18.90 -25.51 -23.13
N GLN A 3 -17.69 -25.92 -22.76
CA GLN A 3 -17.22 -25.90 -21.37
C GLN A 3 -17.46 -24.51 -20.78
N GLY A 4 -18.07 -24.48 -19.60
CA GLY A 4 -18.44 -23.26 -18.89
C GLY A 4 -17.26 -22.31 -18.81
N SER A 5 -17.44 -21.12 -19.38
CA SER A 5 -16.60 -19.97 -19.08
C SER A 5 -16.69 -19.74 -17.57
N ASN A 6 -15.67 -20.14 -16.82
CA ASN A 6 -15.42 -19.56 -15.51
C ASN A 6 -15.31 -18.06 -15.74
N LYS A 7 -16.38 -17.32 -15.43
CA LYS A 7 -16.30 -15.86 -15.31
C LYS A 7 -15.22 -15.64 -14.26
N ALA A 8 -14.04 -15.18 -14.66
CA ALA A 8 -13.09 -14.61 -13.74
C ALA A 8 -13.89 -13.60 -12.92
N SER A 9 -14.05 -13.84 -11.61
CA SER A 9 -14.72 -12.88 -10.75
C SER A 9 -13.89 -11.61 -10.86
N PHE A 10 -14.53 -10.52 -11.27
CA PHE A 10 -13.85 -9.23 -11.35
C PHE A 10 -13.46 -8.84 -9.91
N ARG A 11 -12.15 -8.74 -9.66
CA ARG A 11 -11.59 -8.35 -8.36
C ARG A 11 -10.99 -6.95 -8.49
N PRO A 12 -11.61 -5.92 -7.89
CA PRO A 12 -11.05 -4.59 -7.96
C PRO A 12 -9.79 -4.52 -7.08
N ILE A 13 -8.67 -4.20 -7.70
CA ILE A 13 -7.46 -3.75 -7.00
C ILE A 13 -7.45 -2.24 -7.12
N ILE A 14 -7.45 -1.55 -5.99
CA ILE A 14 -7.58 -0.09 -5.93
C ILE A 14 -6.26 0.44 -5.43
N ASN A 15 -5.58 1.23 -6.26
CA ASN A 15 -4.46 2.03 -5.79
C ASN A 15 -5.02 3.27 -5.11
N TYR A 16 -4.71 3.43 -3.83
CA TYR A 16 -5.16 4.52 -2.99
C TYR A 16 -3.97 5.36 -2.55
N SER A 17 -3.95 6.61 -3.02
CA SER A 17 -2.98 7.60 -2.62
C SER A 17 -3.72 8.90 -2.30
N LEU A 18 -3.44 9.46 -1.13
CA LEU A 18 -3.82 10.82 -0.82
C LEU A 18 -2.76 11.75 -1.41
N GLY A 19 -3.20 12.64 -2.31
CA GLY A 19 -2.31 13.57 -2.98
C GLY A 19 -1.56 14.48 -2.00
N PRO A 20 -0.44 15.09 -2.43
CA PRO A 20 0.27 16.05 -1.59
C PRO A 20 -0.55 17.33 -1.39
N ASN A 21 -0.39 17.99 -0.25
CA ASN A 21 -0.77 19.41 -0.07
C ASN A 21 0.12 20.38 -0.89
N GLU A 22 0.81 19.92 -1.93
CA GLU A 22 1.83 20.69 -2.64
C GLU A 22 1.31 21.55 -3.81
N TYR A 23 0.00 21.61 -4.04
CA TYR A 23 -0.56 22.59 -4.96
C TYR A 23 -1.14 23.78 -4.19
N GLY A 24 -0.30 24.81 -4.02
CA GLY A 24 -0.82 26.16 -3.81
C GLY A 24 -1.72 26.55 -4.98
N ALA A 25 -2.91 27.06 -4.67
CA ALA A 25 -3.96 27.58 -5.55
C ALA A 25 -4.97 26.55 -6.12
N GLU A 26 -6.21 26.67 -5.61
CA GLU A 26 -7.49 26.57 -6.32
C GLU A 26 -7.72 25.42 -7.32
N VAL A 27 -7.54 24.17 -6.88
CA VAL A 27 -8.26 23.04 -7.49
C VAL A 27 -9.28 22.52 -6.49
N PRO A 28 -10.60 22.54 -6.79
CA PRO A 28 -11.59 21.89 -5.96
C PRO A 28 -11.33 20.38 -5.97
N SER A 29 -10.55 19.90 -5.01
CA SER A 29 -10.21 18.50 -4.87
C SER A 29 -11.47 17.73 -4.46
N VAL A 30 -12.10 17.02 -5.39
CA VAL A 30 -13.11 16.01 -5.07
C VAL A 30 -12.48 14.81 -4.32
N LEU A 31 -11.14 14.72 -4.34
CA LEU A 31 -10.33 13.73 -3.63
C LEU A 31 -9.18 14.47 -2.93
N GLY A 32 -9.46 15.02 -1.74
CA GLY A 32 -8.56 15.88 -0.96
C GLY A 32 -7.15 15.30 -0.81
N GLY A 33 -6.16 16.06 -1.27
CA GLY A 33 -4.77 15.86 -0.91
C GLY A 33 -4.56 16.19 0.56
N GLY A 34 -3.88 15.31 1.28
CA GLY A 34 -3.62 15.48 2.69
C GLY A 34 -2.26 14.89 3.02
N SER A 35 -1.42 15.67 3.70
CA SER A 35 -0.24 15.13 4.39
C SER A 35 -0.72 14.22 5.52
N TYR A 36 -0.27 12.96 5.54
CA TYR A 36 -0.62 12.04 6.63
C TYR A 36 0.03 12.50 7.93
N ASN A 37 -0.72 13.18 8.79
CA ASN A 37 -0.48 13.16 10.22
C ASN A 37 -1.29 12.00 10.82
N LYS A 38 -0.86 11.46 11.96
CA LYS A 38 -1.46 10.30 12.64
C LYS A 38 -3.00 10.42 12.81
N SER A 39 -3.54 11.63 12.81
CA SER A 39 -4.98 11.92 12.95
C SER A 39 -5.84 11.56 11.75
N ASN A 40 -5.33 11.64 10.51
CA ASN A 40 -6.16 11.37 9.32
C ASN A 40 -6.23 9.87 9.00
N TYR A 41 -5.12 9.14 9.23
CA TYR A 41 -5.04 7.68 9.02
C TYR A 41 -6.25 6.89 9.56
N GLY A 42 -6.74 7.25 10.75
CA GLY A 42 -7.89 6.58 11.35
C GLY A 42 -9.20 6.78 10.58
N SER A 43 -9.49 8.00 10.10
CA SER A 43 -10.72 8.30 9.34
C SER A 43 -10.72 7.67 7.96
N GLU A 44 -9.59 7.67 7.26
CA GLU A 44 -9.50 7.02 5.95
C GLU A 44 -9.57 5.50 6.07
N LEU A 45 -8.87 4.91 7.05
CA LEU A 45 -9.01 3.47 7.31
C LEU A 45 -10.45 3.10 7.71
N ALA A 46 -11.15 3.96 8.47
CA ALA A 46 -12.58 3.75 8.74
C ALA A 46 -13.43 3.73 7.46
N SER A 47 -13.16 4.64 6.54
CA SER A 47 -13.87 4.72 5.26
C SER A 47 -13.58 3.51 4.37
N LEU A 48 -12.31 3.11 4.25
CA LEU A 48 -11.90 1.93 3.50
C LEU A 48 -12.51 0.65 4.09
N ARG A 49 -12.51 0.51 5.42
CA ARG A 49 -13.19 -0.59 6.12
C ARG A 49 -14.68 -0.62 5.82
N ALA A 50 -15.36 0.53 5.84
CA ALA A 50 -16.79 0.59 5.54
C ALA A 50 -17.09 0.09 4.12
N VAL A 51 -16.22 0.40 3.15
CA VAL A 51 -16.32 -0.13 1.78
C VAL A 51 -16.04 -1.64 1.76
N LEU A 52 -14.95 -2.08 2.37
CA LEU A 52 -14.51 -3.49 2.38
C LEU A 52 -15.46 -4.43 3.13
N SER A 53 -16.16 -3.93 4.15
CA SER A 53 -17.19 -4.65 4.91
C SER A 53 -18.60 -4.51 4.30
N SER A 54 -18.74 -3.72 3.24
CA SER A 54 -20.04 -3.56 2.58
C SER A 54 -20.51 -4.87 1.95
N LYS A 55 -21.83 -5.04 1.83
CA LYS A 55 -22.46 -6.23 1.23
C LYS A 55 -22.43 -6.23 -0.31
N ILE A 56 -21.68 -5.32 -0.92
CA ILE A 56 -21.55 -5.21 -2.38
C ILE A 56 -20.63 -6.33 -2.85
N ASP A 57 -21.00 -7.07 -3.90
CA ASP A 57 -20.20 -8.21 -4.35
C ASP A 57 -18.77 -7.82 -4.74
N ALA A 58 -18.60 -6.65 -5.34
CA ALA A 58 -17.28 -6.14 -5.72
C ALA A 58 -16.35 -5.86 -4.53
N SER A 59 -16.87 -5.61 -3.32
CA SER A 59 -16.02 -5.33 -2.15
C SER A 59 -15.51 -6.56 -1.44
N LYS A 60 -16.12 -7.74 -1.65
CA LYS A 60 -15.73 -8.99 -0.96
C LYS A 60 -14.27 -9.34 -1.20
N ASP A 61 -13.86 -9.31 -2.46
CA ASP A 61 -12.51 -9.66 -2.91
C ASP A 61 -11.67 -8.42 -3.27
N ALA A 62 -12.13 -7.22 -2.89
CA ALA A 62 -11.41 -5.99 -3.19
C ALA A 62 -10.09 -5.94 -2.43
N ILE A 63 -9.04 -5.49 -3.13
CA ILE A 63 -7.72 -5.24 -2.57
C ILE A 63 -7.45 -3.74 -2.60
N ILE A 64 -7.00 -3.18 -1.49
CA ILE A 64 -6.54 -1.79 -1.41
C ILE A 64 -5.02 -1.79 -1.33
N VAL A 65 -4.38 -1.12 -2.27
CA VAL A 65 -2.94 -0.83 -2.23
C VAL A 65 -2.78 0.62 -1.84
N MET A 66 -2.33 0.86 -0.61
CA MET A 66 -2.35 2.16 0.04
C MET A 66 -0.94 2.74 0.13
N ALA A 67 -0.73 3.91 -0.45
CA ALA A 67 0.50 4.68 -0.23
C ALA A 67 0.65 5.02 1.27
N ALA A 68 1.84 4.81 1.83
CA ALA A 68 2.10 5.06 3.25
C ALA A 68 2.11 6.54 3.63
N GLY A 69 2.14 7.47 2.68
CA GLY A 69 2.22 8.89 2.96
C GLY A 69 3.65 9.39 3.17
N ASN A 70 3.81 10.71 3.09
CA ASN A 70 5.10 11.37 2.94
C ASN A 70 5.44 12.29 4.14
N SER A 71 5.24 11.82 5.37
CA SER A 71 5.45 12.61 6.60
C SER A 71 6.57 12.08 7.50
N ALA A 72 7.42 11.18 7.01
CA ALA A 72 8.52 10.59 7.77
C ALA A 72 8.12 10.01 9.15
N THR A 73 6.86 9.57 9.27
CA THR A 73 6.24 9.21 10.56
C THR A 73 6.23 7.70 10.75
N ASP A 74 6.55 7.25 11.97
CA ASP A 74 6.31 5.87 12.40
C ASP A 74 4.80 5.62 12.57
N ILE A 75 4.23 4.84 11.67
CA ILE A 75 2.80 4.45 11.66
C ILE A 75 2.58 3.01 12.14
N THR A 76 3.57 2.39 12.79
CA THR A 76 3.49 1.00 13.28
C THR A 76 2.26 0.76 14.14
N SER A 77 2.05 1.59 15.16
CA SER A 77 0.89 1.44 16.06
C SER A 77 -0.44 1.56 15.31
N THR A 78 -0.52 2.41 14.28
CA THR A 78 -1.71 2.54 13.45
C THR A 78 -2.01 1.25 12.69
N ILE A 79 -1.01 0.69 11.99
CA ILE A 79 -1.18 -0.52 11.18
C ILE A 79 -1.46 -1.74 12.09
N VAL A 80 -0.72 -1.89 13.19
CA VAL A 80 -0.91 -2.99 14.13
C VAL A 80 -2.30 -2.94 14.78
N ASN A 81 -2.77 -1.74 15.18
CA ASN A 81 -4.13 -1.60 15.72
C ASN A 81 -5.19 -1.93 14.66
N GLU A 82 -4.97 -1.51 13.41
CA GLU A 82 -5.89 -1.81 12.30
C GLU A 82 -5.98 -3.33 12.05
N LEU A 83 -4.83 -4.01 11.97
CA LEU A 83 -4.75 -5.46 11.81
C LEU A 83 -5.37 -6.23 12.98
N SER A 84 -5.28 -5.70 14.20
CA SER A 84 -5.80 -6.33 15.42
C SER A 84 -7.32 -6.13 15.57
N LEU A 85 -7.80 -4.91 15.34
CA LEU A 85 -9.20 -4.53 15.57
C LEU A 85 -10.12 -4.89 14.40
N ASN A 86 -9.59 -4.94 13.16
CA ASN A 86 -10.39 -5.18 11.95
C ASN A 86 -9.68 -6.19 11.03
N PRO A 87 -9.36 -7.41 11.51
CA PRO A 87 -8.50 -8.34 10.79
C PRO A 87 -9.00 -8.66 9.38
N ASP A 88 -10.32 -8.78 9.18
CA ASP A 88 -10.92 -9.17 7.90
C ASP A 88 -10.81 -8.10 6.81
N GLU A 89 -10.93 -6.83 7.15
CA GLU A 89 -10.69 -5.71 6.24
C GLU A 89 -9.20 -5.41 6.12
N ALA A 90 -8.47 -5.35 7.23
CA ALA A 90 -7.08 -4.92 7.28
C ALA A 90 -6.14 -5.83 6.49
N LYS A 91 -6.42 -7.14 6.43
CA LYS A 91 -5.65 -8.07 5.60
C LYS A 91 -5.73 -7.75 4.09
N ARG A 92 -6.78 -7.06 3.65
CA ARG A 92 -7.00 -6.61 2.27
C ARG A 92 -6.40 -5.24 1.97
N ILE A 93 -5.77 -4.60 2.96
CA ILE A 93 -5.08 -3.32 2.82
C ILE A 93 -3.56 -3.57 2.87
N PHE A 94 -2.88 -3.20 1.80
CA PHE A 94 -1.43 -3.29 1.65
C PHE A 94 -0.83 -1.90 1.73
N PHE A 95 -0.17 -1.60 2.84
CA PHE A 95 0.56 -0.35 3.02
C PHE A 95 1.89 -0.40 2.26
N VAL A 96 2.21 0.65 1.51
CA VAL A 96 3.39 0.70 0.65
C VAL A 96 4.24 1.93 0.94
N GLY A 97 5.44 1.69 1.47
CA GLY A 97 6.49 2.69 1.69
C GLY A 97 7.43 2.82 0.48
N ALA A 98 8.22 3.88 0.47
CA ALA A 98 9.19 4.16 -0.58
C ALA A 98 10.63 3.97 -0.08
N LEU A 99 11.49 3.41 -0.92
CA LEU A 99 12.94 3.39 -0.72
C LEU A 99 13.64 4.46 -1.56
N ASP A 100 14.74 4.98 -1.03
CA ASP A 100 15.67 5.85 -1.75
C ASP A 100 16.61 5.05 -2.68
N ASN A 101 17.46 5.78 -3.41
CA ASN A 101 18.43 5.17 -4.33
C ASN A 101 19.58 4.41 -3.64
N LYS A 102 19.67 4.47 -2.30
CA LYS A 102 20.62 3.71 -1.48
C LYS A 102 19.97 2.48 -0.86
N GLY A 103 18.67 2.24 -1.12
CA GLY A 103 17.91 1.14 -0.53
C GLY A 103 17.49 1.38 0.92
N ASN A 104 17.61 2.60 1.42
CA ASN A 104 17.04 2.99 2.72
C ASN A 104 15.59 3.40 2.55
N ILE A 105 14.85 3.47 3.64
CA ILE A 105 13.52 4.09 3.59
C ILE A 105 13.72 5.57 3.26
N ALA A 106 13.02 6.04 2.23
CA ALA A 106 13.12 7.42 1.79
C ALA A 106 12.77 8.37 2.96
N ASP A 107 13.51 9.47 3.08
CA ASP A 107 13.40 10.43 4.19
C ASP A 107 12.00 11.00 4.41
N TYR A 108 11.18 11.06 3.35
CA TYR A 108 9.78 11.45 3.41
C TYR A 108 8.83 10.30 3.76
N SER A 109 9.18 9.04 3.51
CA SER A 109 8.22 7.92 3.62
C SER A 109 7.82 7.71 5.08
N ASN A 110 6.52 7.63 5.35
CA ASN A 110 6.09 6.99 6.58
C ASN A 110 6.57 5.54 6.59
N TYR A 111 6.76 5.00 7.78
CA TYR A 111 7.38 3.69 7.95
C TYR A 111 6.72 2.90 9.08
N SER A 112 6.96 1.60 9.06
CA SER A 112 6.68 0.73 10.20
C SER A 112 7.91 -0.07 10.59
N LYS A 113 8.12 -0.16 11.90
CA LYS A 113 9.17 -0.95 12.57
C LYS A 113 8.77 -2.42 12.75
N SER A 114 7.54 -2.80 12.41
CA SER A 114 7.05 -4.16 12.57
C SER A 114 7.08 -4.89 11.22
N LEU A 115 7.89 -5.94 11.14
CA LEU A 115 7.93 -6.82 9.96
C LEU A 115 6.54 -7.41 9.67
N GLY A 116 6.16 -7.53 8.41
CA GLY A 116 4.85 -8.08 8.03
C GLY A 116 3.71 -7.06 7.96
N THR A 117 3.99 -5.78 8.27
CA THR A 117 2.96 -4.73 8.28
C THR A 117 2.96 -3.84 7.04
N MET A 118 4.13 -3.67 6.41
CA MET A 118 4.31 -2.77 5.29
C MET A 118 5.31 -3.33 4.27
N ILE A 119 5.05 -3.06 3.00
CA ILE A 119 5.91 -3.40 1.87
C ILE A 119 6.67 -2.14 1.45
N TYR A 120 7.94 -2.28 1.10
CA TYR A 120 8.75 -1.17 0.60
C TYR A 120 9.26 -1.47 -0.81
N VAL A 121 9.22 -0.46 -1.68
CA VAL A 121 9.73 -0.56 -3.05
C VAL A 121 10.56 0.67 -3.39
N PRO A 122 11.59 0.54 -4.24
CA PRO A 122 12.35 1.69 -4.71
C PRO A 122 11.50 2.59 -5.61
N VAL A 123 11.57 3.89 -5.37
CA VAL A 123 10.94 4.88 -6.26
C VAL A 123 12.02 5.42 -7.20
N ASN A 124 12.08 4.81 -8.38
CA ASN A 124 13.01 5.17 -9.45
C ASN A 124 12.21 5.69 -10.65
N GLY A 125 12.18 7.00 -10.82
CA GLY A 125 11.48 7.62 -11.95
C GLY A 125 11.89 9.06 -12.15
N SER A 126 11.59 9.59 -13.33
CA SER A 126 11.79 11.01 -13.65
C SER A 126 10.55 11.55 -14.32
N SER A 127 10.21 12.80 -14.00
CA SER A 127 9.19 13.57 -14.70
C SER A 127 9.66 13.90 -16.13
N GLU A 128 8.75 14.42 -16.96
CA GLU A 128 9.05 14.84 -18.34
C GLU A 128 10.23 15.84 -18.43
N ASN A 129 10.52 16.56 -17.35
CA ASN A 129 11.64 17.49 -17.24
C ASN A 129 12.91 16.87 -16.65
N ASN A 130 13.05 15.54 -16.66
CA ASN A 130 14.16 14.77 -16.08
C ASN A 130 14.41 15.03 -14.58
N LYS A 131 13.40 15.52 -13.85
CA LYS A 131 13.48 15.63 -12.39
C LYS A 131 13.04 14.33 -11.76
N SER A 132 13.84 13.80 -10.84
CA SER A 132 13.44 12.63 -10.05
C SER A 132 12.08 12.84 -9.41
N VAL A 133 11.20 11.86 -9.56
CA VAL A 133 9.92 11.85 -8.84
C VAL A 133 10.10 11.19 -7.48
N SER A 134 9.37 11.67 -6.49
CA SER A 134 9.39 11.15 -5.13
C SER A 134 7.96 11.02 -4.60
N GLY A 135 7.78 10.11 -3.65
CA GLY A 135 6.51 9.92 -2.96
C GLY A 135 6.08 8.46 -2.93
N THR A 136 5.45 8.07 -1.83
CA THR A 136 4.80 6.76 -1.66
C THR A 136 3.66 6.54 -2.66
N SER A 137 3.12 7.62 -3.24
CA SER A 137 2.19 7.62 -4.38
C SER A 137 2.76 7.00 -5.66
N PHE A 138 4.09 6.99 -5.83
CA PHE A 138 4.79 6.29 -6.91
C PHE A 138 5.23 4.87 -6.53
N ALA A 139 5.26 4.57 -5.22
CA ALA A 139 5.55 3.24 -4.70
C ALA A 139 4.33 2.31 -4.81
N ALA A 140 3.15 2.76 -4.35
CA ALA A 140 1.91 1.98 -4.36
C ALA A 140 1.50 1.39 -5.74
N PRO A 141 1.60 2.12 -6.87
CA PRO A 141 1.30 1.55 -8.18
C PRO A 141 2.17 0.33 -8.56
N GLN A 142 3.41 0.24 -8.05
CA GLN A 142 4.28 -0.90 -8.33
C GLN A 142 3.77 -2.18 -7.66
N ILE A 143 3.30 -2.08 -6.42
CA ILE A 143 2.67 -3.21 -5.70
C ILE A 143 1.31 -3.55 -6.30
N HIS A 144 0.53 -2.56 -6.73
CA HIS A 144 -0.69 -2.81 -7.51
C HIS A 144 -0.39 -3.64 -8.77
N TYR A 145 0.66 -3.28 -9.52
CA TYR A 145 1.08 -4.04 -10.69
C TYR A 145 1.52 -5.47 -10.33
N LEU A 146 2.33 -5.63 -9.27
CA LEU A 146 2.75 -6.95 -8.80
C LEU A 146 1.55 -7.83 -8.42
N ILE A 147 0.56 -7.29 -7.70
CA ILE A 147 -0.66 -8.01 -7.33
C ILE A 147 -1.46 -8.43 -8.57
N ASN A 148 -1.59 -7.55 -9.58
CA ASN A 148 -2.19 -7.93 -10.86
C ASN A 148 -1.46 -9.12 -11.49
N LYS A 149 -0.12 -9.11 -11.51
CA LYS A 149 0.67 -10.24 -12.04
C LYS A 149 0.51 -11.52 -11.25
N ILE A 150 0.38 -11.44 -9.93
CA ILE A 150 0.09 -12.60 -9.09
C ILE A 150 -1.28 -13.18 -9.47
N TYR A 151 -2.32 -12.35 -9.60
CA TYR A 151 -3.66 -12.82 -9.97
C TYR A 151 -3.78 -13.32 -11.41
N GLU A 152 -3.04 -12.75 -12.36
CA GLU A 152 -2.96 -13.28 -13.73
C GLU A 152 -2.49 -14.75 -13.73
N ASN A 153 -1.56 -15.11 -12.83
CA ASN A 153 -0.99 -16.45 -12.73
C ASN A 153 -1.73 -17.36 -11.73
N ARG A 154 -2.37 -16.78 -10.71
CA ARG A 154 -3.05 -17.49 -9.62
C ARG A 154 -4.43 -16.85 -9.35
N PRO A 155 -5.38 -16.95 -10.30
CA PRO A 155 -6.63 -16.16 -10.29
C PRO A 155 -7.60 -16.53 -9.16
N ASN A 156 -7.38 -17.66 -8.49
CA ASN A 156 -8.26 -18.13 -7.41
C ASN A 156 -7.76 -17.76 -6.01
N LEU A 157 -6.58 -17.13 -5.87
CA LEU A 157 -6.04 -16.75 -4.56
C LEU A 157 -7.05 -15.92 -3.78
N THR A 158 -7.26 -16.22 -2.51
CA THR A 158 -8.03 -15.33 -1.64
C THR A 158 -7.16 -14.13 -1.23
N PRO A 159 -7.74 -13.03 -0.74
CA PRO A 159 -6.94 -11.92 -0.22
C PRO A 159 -5.99 -12.31 0.93
N GLU A 160 -6.40 -13.29 1.75
CA GLU A 160 -5.58 -13.88 2.81
C GLU A 160 -4.35 -14.58 2.22
N GLU A 161 -4.57 -15.47 1.24
CA GLU A 161 -3.47 -16.19 0.59
C GLU A 161 -2.56 -15.23 -0.19
N LEU A 162 -3.11 -14.18 -0.81
CA LEU A 162 -2.31 -13.12 -1.42
C LEU A 162 -1.42 -12.42 -0.39
N ARG A 163 -1.98 -12.12 0.79
CA ARG A 163 -1.23 -11.49 1.88
C ARG A 163 -0.12 -12.42 2.36
N GLU A 164 -0.40 -13.70 2.54
CA GLU A 164 0.62 -14.69 2.89
C GLU A 164 1.74 -14.73 1.85
N VAL A 165 1.41 -14.78 0.55
CA VAL A 165 2.42 -14.74 -0.53
C VAL A 165 3.26 -13.47 -0.47
N LEU A 166 2.64 -12.31 -0.29
CA LEU A 166 3.34 -11.03 -0.27
C LEU A 166 4.16 -10.79 1.00
N PHE A 167 3.86 -11.49 2.08
CA PHE A 167 4.61 -11.38 3.34
C PHE A 167 5.46 -12.62 3.67
N ASP A 168 5.53 -13.60 2.77
CA ASP A 168 6.39 -14.77 2.89
C ASP A 168 7.87 -14.39 2.72
N LEU A 169 8.70 -14.72 3.71
CA LEU A 169 10.12 -14.37 3.73
C LEU A 169 10.96 -15.15 2.71
N SER A 170 10.43 -16.25 2.14
CA SER A 170 11.05 -16.96 1.03
C SER A 170 10.84 -16.25 -0.31
N ILE A 171 9.82 -15.39 -0.41
CA ILE A 171 9.48 -14.60 -1.60
C ILE A 171 10.05 -13.18 -1.48
N ALA A 172 9.86 -12.53 -0.34
CA ALA A 172 10.43 -11.23 -0.01
C ALA A 172 11.30 -11.32 1.24
N PRO A 173 12.60 -11.60 1.06
CA PRO A 173 13.54 -11.67 2.17
C PRO A 173 13.53 -10.38 2.98
N LYS A 174 13.61 -10.54 4.31
CA LYS A 174 13.78 -9.39 5.20
C LYS A 174 15.13 -8.71 4.91
N SER A 175 15.11 -7.39 4.93
CA SER A 175 16.29 -6.54 4.77
C SER A 175 16.37 -5.56 5.94
N THR A 176 17.59 -5.28 6.39
CA THR A 176 17.83 -4.25 7.42
C THR A 176 18.14 -2.93 6.73
N VAL A 177 17.30 -1.92 6.95
CA VAL A 177 17.39 -0.61 6.29
C VAL A 177 17.39 0.53 7.29
N LEU A 178 17.95 1.68 6.91
CA LEU A 178 17.84 2.90 7.69
C LEU A 178 16.45 3.51 7.50
N SER A 179 15.78 3.83 8.60
CA SER A 179 14.52 4.59 8.62
C SER A 179 14.78 6.11 8.55
N PRO A 180 13.73 6.92 8.29
CA PRO A 180 13.85 8.38 8.29
C PRO A 180 14.32 8.98 9.63
N ASN A 181 14.10 8.28 10.75
CA ASN A 181 14.55 8.74 12.06
C ASN A 181 15.95 8.22 12.45
N GLY A 182 16.67 7.58 11.53
CA GLY A 182 18.03 7.10 11.75
C GLY A 182 18.14 5.76 12.49
N GLU A 183 17.05 5.01 12.60
CA GLU A 183 17.04 3.68 13.21
C GLU A 183 17.22 2.60 12.13
N MET A 184 17.95 1.53 12.45
CA MET A 184 17.99 0.34 11.60
C MET A 184 16.78 -0.55 11.90
N ILE A 185 15.97 -0.86 10.89
CA ILE A 185 14.76 -1.67 11.05
C ILE A 185 14.70 -2.80 10.01
N GLU A 186 14.07 -3.92 10.38
CA GLU A 186 13.82 -5.04 9.45
C GLU A 186 12.52 -4.81 8.68
N VAL A 187 12.61 -4.88 7.35
CA VAL A 187 11.49 -4.65 6.44
C VAL A 187 11.47 -5.66 5.30
N GLN A 188 10.35 -5.75 4.59
CA GLN A 188 10.25 -6.47 3.32
C GLN A 188 10.38 -5.51 2.15
N ILE A 189 11.23 -5.88 1.19
CA ILE A 189 11.56 -5.08 0.01
C ILE A 189 11.21 -5.88 -1.24
N TYR A 190 10.60 -5.22 -2.22
CA TYR A 190 10.31 -5.72 -3.56
C TYR A 190 10.97 -4.86 -4.63
#